data_AF-A0A937WE61-F1
#
_entry.id   AF-A0A937WE61-F1
#
_cell.length_a   1.000
_cell.length_b   1.000
_cell.length_c   1.000
_cell.angle_alpha   90.00
_cell.angle_beta   90.00
_cell.angle_gamma   90.00
#
_symmetry.space_group_name_H-M   'P 1'
#
loop_
_entity.id
_entity.type
_entity.pdbx_description
1 polymer ?
#
loop_
_entity_poly.entity_id
_entity_poly.type
_entity_poly.pdbx_seq_one_letter_code
_entity_poly.pdbx_strand_id
1 'polypeptide(L)' 'MELFSDVATSRQDVLTTEADAIATETDLVKRQRKFTGATVAQTLVFGWLANPDATLDELTQTAAAIGLNISPQGLD' A
#
# COMPACT_ATOMS: atom_id res chain seq x y z
N MET A 1 22.78 17.20 -2.96
CA MET A 1 22.14 16.68 -1.73
C MET A 1 20.62 16.85 -1.79
N GLU A 2 20.06 17.78 -2.56
CA GLU A 2 18.60 18.00 -2.68
C GLU A 2 17.83 16.94 -3.48
N LEU A 3 18.40 16.39 -4.56
CA LEU A 3 17.66 15.44 -5.41
C LEU A 3 17.20 14.17 -4.68
N PHE A 4 17.99 13.70 -3.71
CA PHE A 4 17.66 12.49 -2.94
C PHE A 4 16.59 12.75 -1.88
N SER A 5 16.52 13.95 -1.30
CA SER A 5 15.45 14.32 -0.37
C SER A 5 14.11 14.49 -1.07
N ASP A 6 14.11 15.02 -2.30
CA ASP A 6 12.89 15.23 -3.07
C ASP A 6 12.24 13.90 -3.46
N VAL A 7 13.05 12.94 -3.94
CA VAL A 7 12.56 11.61 -4.29
C VAL A 7 12.05 10.85 -3.05
N ALA A 8 12.74 10.97 -1.92
CA ALA A 8 12.30 10.33 -0.67
C ALA A 8 10.95 10.89 -0.20
N THR A 9 10.79 12.22 -0.22
CA THR A 9 9.56 12.90 0.16
C THR A 9 8.41 12.54 -0.79
N SER A 10 8.65 12.60 -2.10
CA SER A 10 7.64 12.24 -3.10
C SER A 10 7.19 10.79 -2.97
N ARG A 11 8.11 9.84 -2.72
CA ARG A 11 7.72 8.45 -2.45
C ARG A 11 6.90 8.31 -1.18
N GLN A 12 7.27 9.03 -0.12
CA GLN A 12 6.53 9.02 1.14
C GLN A 12 5.09 9.50 0.90
N ASP A 13 4.91 10.62 0.19
CA ASP A 13 3.60 11.21 -0.07
C ASP A 13 2.71 10.31 -0.94
N VAL A 14 3.27 9.77 -2.04
CA VAL A 14 2.57 8.85 -2.94
C VAL A 14 2.10 7.59 -2.22
N LEU A 15 2.94 7.02 -1.34
CA LEU A 15 2.63 5.77 -0.61
C LEU A 15 1.81 5.99 0.68
N THR A 16 1.51 7.24 1.03
CA THR A 16 0.73 7.58 2.22
C THR A 16 -0.47 8.47 1.87
N THR A 17 -0.29 9.78 1.93
CA THR A 17 -1.36 10.77 1.86
C THR A 17 -2.09 10.75 0.52
N GLU A 18 -1.36 10.66 -0.61
CA GLU A 18 -1.98 10.63 -1.92
C GLU A 18 -2.73 9.32 -2.16
N ALA A 19 -2.18 8.19 -1.72
CA ALA A 19 -2.86 6.89 -1.84
C ALA A 19 -4.19 6.89 -1.09
N ASP A 20 -4.26 7.48 0.12
CA ASP A 20 -5.52 7.59 0.87
C ASP A 20 -6.54 8.52 0.20
N ALA A 21 -6.07 9.63 -0.40
CA ALA A 21 -6.91 10.56 -1.15
C ALA A 21 -7.52 9.86 -2.39
N ILE A 22 -6.69 9.22 -3.21
CA ILE A 22 -7.10 8.51 -4.43
C ILE A 22 -8.04 7.35 -4.09
N ALA A 23 -7.76 6.60 -3.03
CA ALA A 23 -8.61 5.48 -2.62
C ALA A 23 -10.02 5.90 -2.22
N THR A 24 -10.18 7.13 -1.73
CA THR A 24 -11.48 7.73 -1.43
C THR A 24 -12.15 8.24 -2.69
N GLU A 25 -11.41 8.93 -3.57
CA GLU A 25 -11.91 9.46 -4.85
C GLU A 25 -12.40 8.36 -5.81
N THR A 26 -11.69 7.23 -5.82
CA THR A 26 -11.96 6.10 -6.73
C THR A 26 -12.93 5.08 -6.15
N ASP A 27 -13.52 5.33 -4.97
CA ASP A 27 -14.37 4.38 -4.24
C ASP A 27 -13.72 3.02 -3.93
N LEU A 28 -12.38 2.93 -4.03
CA LEU A 28 -11.61 1.75 -3.64
C LEU A 28 -11.84 1.43 -2.14
N VAL A 29 -11.87 2.47 -1.31
CA VAL A 29 -12.13 2.36 0.12
C VAL A 29 -13.43 3.08 0.47
N LYS A 30 -14.52 2.31 0.53
CA LYS A 30 -15.87 2.82 0.89
C LYS A 30 -16.07 3.01 2.40
N ARG A 31 -15.25 2.33 3.22
CA ARG A 31 -15.25 2.46 4.67
C ARG A 31 -13.84 2.33 5.22
N GLN A 32 -13.28 3.44 5.67
CA GLN A 32 -11.98 3.44 6.32
C GLN A 32 -12.07 2.80 7.71
N ARG A 33 -11.27 1.76 7.93
CA ARG A 33 -10.99 1.18 9.25
C ARG A 33 -9.50 0.85 9.33
N LYS A 34 -9.14 -0.43 9.20
CA LYS A 34 -7.73 -0.87 9.07
C LYS A 34 -7.26 -0.88 7.61
N PHE A 35 -8.21 -0.82 6.68
CA PHE A 35 -7.98 -0.84 5.24
C PHE A 35 -8.07 0.59 4.71
N THR A 36 -6.94 1.13 4.24
CA THR A 36 -6.80 2.47 3.66
C THR A 36 -6.01 2.38 2.34
N GLY A 37 -6.04 3.44 1.53
CA GLY A 37 -5.29 3.47 0.28
C GLY A 37 -3.80 3.29 0.48
N ALA A 38 -3.23 3.94 1.51
CA ALA A 38 -1.84 3.79 1.90
C ALA A 38 -1.47 2.34 2.19
N THR A 39 -2.27 1.63 3.00
CA THR A 39 -2.00 0.23 3.35
C THR A 39 -2.06 -0.69 2.13
N VAL A 40 -2.96 -0.44 1.19
CA VAL A 40 -3.07 -1.22 -0.06
C VAL A 40 -1.87 -0.94 -0.95
N ALA A 41 -1.57 0.33 -1.21
CA ALA A 41 -0.47 0.73 -2.06
C ALA A 41 0.87 0.19 -1.54
N GLN A 42 1.12 0.30 -0.24
CA GLN A 42 2.33 -0.24 0.38
C GLN A 42 2.38 -1.77 0.33
N THR A 43 1.27 -2.47 0.56
CA THR A 43 1.21 -3.94 0.44
C THR A 43 1.63 -4.40 -0.95
N LEU A 44 1.06 -3.80 -2.00
CA LEU A 44 1.35 -4.17 -3.38
C LEU A 44 2.77 -3.78 -3.79
N VAL A 45 3.16 -2.52 -3.53
CA VAL A 45 4.48 -2.01 -3.93
C VAL A 45 5.60 -2.74 -3.20
N PHE A 46 5.51 -2.93 -1.88
CA PHE A 46 6.57 -3.63 -1.15
C PHE A 46 6.55 -5.13 -1.39
N GLY A 47 5.38 -5.73 -1.58
CA GLY A 47 5.25 -7.14 -1.91
C GLY A 47 5.92 -7.47 -3.23
N TRP A 48 5.60 -6.73 -4.29
CA TRP A 48 6.21 -6.94 -5.61
C TRP A 48 7.65 -6.45 -5.72
N LEU A 49 8.06 -5.47 -4.91
CA LEU A 49 9.45 -5.09 -4.83
C LEU A 49 10.31 -6.19 -4.19
N ALA A 50 9.76 -6.95 -3.24
CA ALA A 50 10.44 -8.07 -2.60
C ALA A 50 10.41 -9.35 -3.46
N ASN A 51 9.25 -9.68 -4.04
CA ASN A 51 9.07 -10.80 -4.95
C ASN A 51 8.11 -10.38 -6.09
N PRO A 52 8.60 -10.21 -7.34
CA PRO A 52 7.74 -9.77 -8.45
C PRO A 52 6.62 -10.77 -8.77
N ASP A 53 6.80 -12.04 -8.44
CA ASP A 53 5.81 -13.11 -8.62
C ASP A 53 5.09 -13.46 -7.29
N ALA A 54 5.01 -12.50 -6.35
CA ALA A 54 4.37 -12.71 -5.05
C ALA A 54 2.93 -13.21 -5.18
N THR A 55 2.65 -14.32 -4.52
CA THR A 55 1.31 -14.88 -4.35
C THR A 55 0.46 -13.98 -3.44
N LEU A 56 -0.87 -14.12 -3.49
CA LEU A 56 -1.77 -13.39 -2.60
C LEU A 56 -1.43 -13.65 -1.12
N ASP A 57 -1.04 -14.87 -0.76
CA ASP A 57 -0.60 -15.22 0.60
C ASP A 57 0.64 -14.43 1.02
N GLU A 58 1.63 -14.29 0.13
CA GLU A 58 2.83 -13.49 0.40
C GLU A 58 2.53 -11.99 0.49
N LEU A 59 1.58 -11.50 -0.32
CA LEU A 59 1.08 -10.12 -0.20
C LEU A 59 0.37 -9.91 1.15
N THR A 60 -0.41 -10.86 1.64
CA THR A 60 -1.01 -10.73 2.99
C THR A 60 0.02 -10.72 4.11
N GLN A 61 1.15 -11.41 3.96
CA GLN A 61 2.26 -11.33 4.91
C GLN A 61 2.91 -9.93 4.89
N THR A 62 3.07 -9.35 3.70
CA THR A 62 3.53 -7.96 3.56
C THR A 62 2.56 -6.98 4.21
N ALA A 63 1.25 -7.16 3.97
CA ALA A 63 0.20 -6.37 4.60
C ALA A 63 0.28 -6.46 6.14
N ALA A 64 0.47 -7.66 6.68
CA ALA A 64 0.60 -7.87 8.12
C ALA A 64 1.82 -7.14 8.71
N ALA A 65 2.94 -7.11 7.98
CA ALA A 65 4.15 -6.39 8.40
C ALA A 65 3.94 -4.87 8.53
N ILE A 66 3.01 -4.30 7.76
CA ILE A 66 2.63 -2.88 7.83
C ILE A 66 1.35 -2.63 8.64
N GLY A 67 0.87 -3.63 9.39
CA GLY A 67 -0.26 -3.52 10.32
C GLY A 67 -1.65 -3.78 9.72
N LEU A 68 -1.73 -4.20 8.45
CA LEU A 68 -2.97 -4.58 7.79
C LEU A 68 -3.17 -6.10 7.85
N ASN A 69 -4.10 -6.55 8.70
CA ASN A 69 -4.49 -7.95 8.77
C ASN A 69 -5.66 -8.25 7.83
N ILE A 70 -5.38 -8.85 6.67
CA ILE A 70 -6.34 -9.14 5.61
C ILE A 70 -6.19 -10.59 5.12
N SER A 71 -7.28 -11.21 4.65
CA SER A 71 -7.21 -12.50 3.97
C SER A 71 -6.85 -12.33 2.50
N PRO A 72 -6.38 -13.39 1.81
CA PRO A 72 -6.11 -13.33 0.37
C PRO A 72 -7.32 -12.84 -0.44
N GLN A 73 -8.54 -13.26 -0.08
CA GLN A 73 -9.79 -12.83 -0.72
C GLN A 73 -10.15 -11.36 -0.46
N GLY A 74 -9.42 -10.66 0.42
CA GLY A 74 -9.58 -9.22 0.59
C GLY A 74 -8.70 -8.40 -0.36
N LEU A 75 -7.77 -9.06 -1.08
CA LEU A 75 -6.91 -8.47 -2.11
C LEU A 75 -7.37 -8.82 -3.54
N ASP A 76 -8.28 -9.79 -3.68
CA ASP A 76 -8.97 -10.21 -4.91
C ASP A 76 -10.36 -9.56 -4.98
#